data_AF-A0A3G2R5P2-F1
#
_entry.id   AF-A0A3G2R5P2-F1
#
_cell.length_a   1.000
_cell.length_b   1.000
_cell.length_c   1.000
_cell.angle_alpha   90.00
_cell.angle_beta   90.00
_cell.angle_gamma   90.00
#
_symmetry.space_group_name_H-M   'P 1'
#
loop_
_entity.id
_entity.type
_entity.pdbx_description
1 polymer ?
#
loop_
_entity_poly.entity_id
_entity_poly.type
_entity_poly.pdbx_seq_one_letter_code
_entity_poly.pdbx_strand_id
1 'polypeptide(L)' 'MDFFPDNFQEHKGKILGAILGLIIGIIILVFGFFKTLFVVFTAIIGYIIGKFFDNKMSLRDYLDKILPPGVR' A
#
# COMPACT_ATOMS: atom_id res chain seq x y z
N MET A 1 6.45 22.39 -24.52
CA MET A 1 7.36 22.49 -23.34
C MET A 1 7.34 21.11 -22.73
N ASP A 2 7.96 20.18 -23.42
CA ASP A 2 7.87 18.75 -23.15
C ASP A 2 9.18 18.36 -22.46
N PHE A 3 9.21 18.61 -21.14
CA PHE A 3 10.36 18.43 -20.25
C PHE A 3 10.57 16.96 -19.85
N PHE A 4 10.37 16.01 -20.77
CA PHE A 4 10.60 14.59 -20.49
C PHE A 4 11.67 14.04 -21.44
N PRO A 5 12.95 14.07 -21.03
CA PRO A 5 14.00 13.34 -21.72
C PRO A 5 13.77 11.84 -21.54
N ASP A 6 13.62 11.14 -22.66
CA ASP A 6 13.41 9.69 -22.79
C ASP A 6 14.64 8.82 -22.42
N ASN A 7 15.54 9.29 -21.55
CA ASN A 7 16.79 8.58 -21.23
C ASN A 7 17.06 8.37 -19.73
N PHE A 8 16.01 8.13 -18.94
CA PHE A 8 16.12 7.99 -17.49
C PHE A 8 15.67 6.63 -16.94
N GLN A 9 15.46 5.63 -17.79
CA GLN A 9 14.82 4.37 -17.39
C GLN A 9 15.69 3.51 -16.45
N GLU A 10 17.00 3.70 -16.40
CA GLU A 10 17.88 2.70 -15.76
C GLU A 10 18.19 2.97 -14.27
N HIS A 11 18.09 4.22 -13.80
CA HIS A 11 18.43 4.57 -12.41
C HIS A 11 17.43 5.50 -11.70
N LYS A 12 16.34 5.94 -12.35
CA LYS A 12 15.31 6.80 -11.71
C LYS A 12 14.64 6.14 -10.51
N GLY A 13 14.45 4.83 -10.54
CA GLY A 13 13.83 4.10 -9.43
C GLY A 13 14.60 4.26 -8.11
N LYS A 14 15.94 4.25 -8.16
CA LYS A 14 16.79 4.42 -6.98
C LYS A 14 16.69 5.83 -6.41
N ILE A 15 16.70 6.85 -7.27
CA ILE A 15 16.64 8.25 -6.84
C ILE A 15 15.24 8.59 -6.31
N LEU A 16 14.18 8.15 -7.00
CA LEU A 16 12.81 8.33 -6.54
C LEU A 16 12.56 7.59 -5.22
N GLY A 17 13.04 6.35 -5.10
CA GLY A 17 12.94 5.58 -3.86
C GLY A 17 13.70 6.23 -2.71
N ALA A 18 14.89 6.78 -2.96
CA ALA A 18 15.66 7.51 -1.95
C ALA A 18 14.95 8.78 -1.50
N ILE A 19 14.41 9.57 -2.43
CA ILE A 19 13.65 10.79 -2.12
C ILE A 19 12.38 10.45 -1.32
N LEU A 20 11.61 9.44 -1.75
CA LEU A 20 10.43 8.98 -1.02
C LEU A 20 10.78 8.47 0.38
N GLY A 21 11.84 7.66 0.50
CA GLY A 21 12.31 7.15 1.78
C GLY A 21 12.77 8.25 2.73
N LEU A 22 13.44 9.29 2.20
CA LEU A 22 13.82 10.47 2.98
C LEU A 22 12.61 11.23 3.50
N ILE A 23 11.61 11.48 2.64
CA ILE A 23 10.39 12.20 3.02
C ILE A 23 9.64 11.42 4.10
N ILE A 24 9.45 10.11 3.90
CA ILE A 24 8.78 9.24 4.87
C ILE A 24 9.57 9.19 6.18
N GLY A 25 10.89 9.06 6.12
CA GLY A 25 11.77 9.05 7.30
C GLY A 25 11.71 10.35 8.10
N ILE A 26 11.70 11.50 7.43
CA ILE A 26 11.54 12.82 8.06
C ILE A 26 10.17 12.92 8.76
N ILE A 27 9.09 12.47 8.12
CA ILE A 27 7.75 12.46 8.73
C ILE A 27 7.73 11.59 9.99
N ILE A 28 8.33 10.41 9.93
CA ILE A 28 8.46 9.48 11.08
C ILE A 28 9.29 10.14 12.20
N LEU A 29 10.35 10.87 11.88
CA LEU A 29 11.18 11.57 12.87
C LEU A 29 10.41 12.71 13.56
N VAL A 30 9.64 13.50 12.80
CA VAL A 30 8.89 14.66 13.30
C VAL A 30 7.66 14.24 14.12
N PHE A 31 6.87 13.28 13.64
CA PHE A 31 5.68 12.80 14.35
C PHE A 31 6.00 11.76 15.43
N GLY A 32 7.16 11.10 15.34
CA GLY A 32 7.61 10.03 16.20
C GLY A 32 7.26 8.65 15.64
N PHE A 33 8.22 7.71 15.71
CA PHE A 33 8.14 6.36 15.13
C PHE A 33 6.83 5.62 15.47
N PHE A 34 6.44 5.68 16.74
CA PHE A 34 5.23 5.01 17.23
C PHE A 34 3.93 5.63 16.70
N LYS A 35 3.88 6.95 16.46
CA LYS A 35 2.67 7.59 15.93
C LYS A 35 2.41 7.18 14.48
N THR A 36 3.45 7.17 13.65
CA THR A 36 3.34 6.69 12.26
C THR A 36 2.98 5.21 12.19
N LEU A 37 3.56 4.37 13.06
CA LEU A 37 3.21 2.95 13.12
C LEU A 37 1.74 2.75 13.52
N PHE A 38 1.26 3.52 14.51
CA PHE A 38 -0.14 3.49 14.94
C PHE A 38 -1.10 3.92 13.83
N VAL A 39 -0.75 4.96 13.07
CA VAL A 39 -1.56 5.42 11.92
C VAL A 39 -1.63 4.36 10.83
N VAL A 40 -0.51 3.75 10.46
CA VAL A 40 -0.48 2.67 9.46
C VAL A 40 -1.28 1.46 9.93
N PHE A 41 -1.11 1.06 11.19
CA PHE A 41 -1.83 -0.07 11.77
C PHE A 41 -3.34 0.18 11.79
N THR A 42 -3.75 1.39 12.19
CA THR A 42 -5.15 1.80 12.19
C THR A 42 -5.72 1.86 10.78
N ALA A 43 -4.95 2.32 9.79
CA ALA A 43 -5.35 2.32 8.38
C ALA A 43 -5.55 0.90 7.84
N ILE A 44 -4.68 -0.05 8.19
CA ILE A 44 -4.82 -1.47 7.82
C ILE A 44 -6.09 -2.05 8.46
N ILE A 45 -6.30 -1.81 9.76
CA ILE A 45 -7.49 -2.28 10.47
C ILE A 45 -8.75 -1.67 9.85
N GLY A 46 -8.77 -0.36 9.61
CA GLY A 46 -9.88 0.33 8.96
C GLY A 46 -10.17 -0.20 7.56
N TYR A 47 -9.14 -0.52 6.78
CA TYR A 47 -9.29 -1.16 5.48
C TYR A 47 -9.87 -2.58 5.59
N ILE A 48 -9.39 -3.40 6.53
CA ILE A 48 -9.94 -4.74 6.75
C ILE A 48 -11.41 -4.65 7.18
N ILE A 49 -11.74 -3.77 8.10
CA ILE A 49 -13.11 -3.56 8.60
C ILE A 49 -14.00 -3.03 7.47
N GLY A 50 -13.55 -2.01 6.73
CA GLY A 50 -14.28 -1.45 5.59
C GLY A 50 -14.48 -2.49 4.49
N LYS A 51 -13.43 -3.23 4.15
CA LYS A 51 -13.48 -4.37 3.24
C LYS A 51 -14.47 -5.42 3.76
N PHE A 52 -14.52 -5.72 5.06
CA PHE A 52 -15.46 -6.67 5.64
C PHE A 52 -16.92 -6.20 5.56
N PHE A 53 -17.16 -4.89 5.74
CA PHE A 53 -18.48 -4.28 5.63
C PHE A 53 -19.00 -4.25 4.18
N ASP A 54 -18.11 -4.01 3.22
CA ASP A 54 -18.41 -4.01 1.78
C ASP A 54 -18.52 -5.45 1.21
N ASN A 55 -17.94 -6.41 1.93
CA ASN A 55 -17.79 -7.80 1.50
C ASN A 55 -19.00 -8.72 1.62
N LYS A 56 -20.22 -8.20 1.78
CA LYS A 56 -21.38 -9.04 1.45
C LYS A 56 -21.39 -9.45 -0.03
N MET A 57 -20.64 -8.78 -0.91
CA MET A 57 -20.58 -9.12 -2.33
C MET A 57 -19.25 -9.73 -2.81
N SER A 58 -18.09 -9.54 -2.14
CA SER A 58 -16.77 -9.79 -2.73
C SER A 58 -15.84 -10.78 -1.98
N LEU A 59 -16.17 -11.22 -0.76
CA LEU A 59 -15.32 -12.19 -0.03
C LEU A 59 -15.50 -13.58 -0.61
N ARG A 60 -16.68 -13.88 -1.15
CA ARG A 60 -16.96 -15.13 -1.87
C ARG A 60 -16.02 -15.31 -3.05
N ASP A 61 -15.82 -14.31 -3.89
CA ASP A 61 -14.94 -14.43 -5.07
C ASP A 61 -13.47 -14.60 -4.72
N TYR A 62 -12.99 -13.93 -3.67
CA TYR A 62 -11.60 -14.07 -3.22
C TYR A 62 -11.35 -15.40 -2.50
N LEU A 63 -12.36 -15.89 -1.78
CA LEU A 63 -12.31 -17.17 -1.06
C LEU A 63 -12.51 -18.36 -2.01
N ASP A 64 -13.39 -18.27 -3.01
CA ASP A 64 -13.59 -19.27 -4.07
C ASP A 64 -12.39 -19.39 -5.00
N LYS A 65 -11.56 -18.33 -5.11
CA LYS A 65 -10.31 -18.36 -5.86
C LYS A 65 -9.16 -19.00 -5.09
N ILE A 66 -9.23 -19.02 -3.76
CA ILE A 66 -8.22 -19.60 -2.86
C ILE A 66 -8.59 -20.98 -2.35
N LEU A 67 -9.89 -21.29 -2.30
CA LEU A 67 -10.44 -22.59 -1.96
C LEU A 67 -10.82 -23.31 -3.26
N PRO A 68 -10.10 -24.36 -3.70
CA PRO A 68 -10.51 -25.13 -4.87
C PRO A 68 -11.92 -25.71 -4.67
N PRO A 69 -12.76 -25.75 -5.72
CA PRO A 69 -14.15 -26.22 -5.63
C PRO A 69 -14.15 -27.70 -5.21
N GLY A 70 -14.37 -27.92 -3.92
CA GLY A 70 -14.41 -29.23 -3.30
C GLY A 70 -15.84 -29.67 -3.04
N VAL A 71 -16.27 -30.67 -3.82
CA VAL A 71 -17.31 -31.66 -3.53
C VAL A 71 -18.77 -31.18 -3.66
N ARG A 72 -19.35 -31.49 -4.81
CA ARG A 72 -20.75 -31.94 -4.92
C ARG A 72 -20.77 -33.45 -4.88
#